data_AF-A0A940G1X7-F1
#
_entry.id   AF-A0A940G1X7-F1
#
_cell.length_a   1.000
_cell.length_b   1.000
_cell.length_c   1.000
_cell.angle_alpha   90.00
_cell.angle_beta   90.00
_cell.angle_gamma   90.00
#
_symmetry.space_group_name_H-M   'P 1'
#
loop_
_entity.id
_entity.type
_entity.pdbx_description
1 polymer ?
#
loop_
_entity_poly.entity_id
_entity_poly.type
_entity_poly.pdbx_seq_one_letter_code
_entity_poly.pdbx_strand_id
1 'polypeptide(L)'
;DDSYVCPAGKRLHPTNRNFTTERSRVDKDGFIRYRARQQDCGLCALRPSCTPNTPARKIARSIHEGARDMARDIANTDAYVTSRRQRKKVEMLFAHLKRILKLDRLRLRGPNGVKGEFLLAATAQNLRKMAKIIPLTTQLMPA
;
A
#
# COMPACT_ATOMS: atom_id res chain seq x y z
N ASP A 1 2.68 -28.60 6.64
CA ASP A 1 3.88 -28.45 5.79
C ASP A 1 3.85 -27.05 5.19
N ASP A 2 4.93 -26.29 5.35
CA ASP A 2 5.16 -25.00 4.70
C ASP A 2 5.46 -25.20 3.20
N SER A 3 4.40 -25.24 2.39
CA SER A 3 4.47 -25.44 0.95
C SER A 3 3.34 -24.73 0.19
N TYR A 4 3.59 -24.49 -1.09
CA TYR A 4 2.56 -24.03 -2.04
C TYR A 4 2.19 -25.16 -3.00
N VAL A 5 0.97 -25.13 -3.53
CA VAL A 5 0.50 -26.09 -4.53
C VAL A 5 0.37 -25.38 -5.87
N CYS A 6 0.93 -25.96 -6.93
CA CYS A 6 0.77 -25.43 -8.29
C CYS A 6 -0.58 -25.86 -8.90
N PRO A 7 -1.01 -25.24 -10.01
CA PRO A 7 -2.25 -25.62 -10.69
C PRO A 7 -2.31 -27.08 -11.16
N ALA A 8 -1.16 -27.73 -11.39
CA ALA A 8 -1.06 -29.16 -11.70
C ALA A 8 -1.00 -30.05 -10.44
N GLY A 9 -1.30 -29.53 -9.25
CA GLY A 9 -1.37 -30.28 -7.99
C GLY A 9 -0.01 -30.60 -7.34
N LYS A 10 1.11 -30.16 -7.92
CA LYS A 10 2.46 -30.44 -7.39
C LYS A 10 2.85 -29.44 -6.30
N ARG A 11 3.52 -29.94 -5.24
CA ARG A 11 3.99 -29.12 -4.13
C ARG A 11 5.30 -28.40 -4.44
N LEU A 12 5.41 -27.18 -3.96
CA LEU A 12 6.59 -26.33 -4.00
C LEU A 12 7.06 -26.14 -2.56
N HIS A 13 8.26 -26.61 -2.26
CA HIS A 13 8.88 -26.49 -0.94
C HIS A 13 10.01 -25.46 -0.96
N PRO A 14 10.32 -24.82 0.18
CA PRO A 14 11.46 -23.91 0.29
C PRO A 14 12.79 -24.65 0.11
N THR A 15 12.85 -25.91 0.55
CA THR A 15 14.01 -26.80 0.41
C THR A 15 13.57 -28.15 -0.12
N ASN A 16 14.08 -28.55 -1.29
CA ASN A 16 13.83 -29.86 -1.90
C ASN A 16 14.94 -30.89 -1.61
N ARG A 17 15.89 -30.55 -0.73
CA ARG A 17 17.03 -31.39 -0.35
C ARG A 17 17.20 -31.32 1.16
N ASN A 18 17.55 -32.45 1.77
CA ASN A 18 17.95 -32.51 3.16
C ASN A 18 19.44 -32.17 3.20
N PHE A 19 19.78 -31.01 3.76
CA PHE A 19 21.17 -30.63 4.00
C PHE A 19 21.58 -31.10 5.39
N THR A 20 22.83 -31.56 5.54
CA THR A 20 23.41 -31.96 6.84
C THR A 20 23.46 -30.77 7.81
N THR A 21 23.68 -29.57 7.29
CA THR A 21 23.62 -28.31 8.05
C THR A 21 22.39 -27.51 7.63
N GLU A 22 21.63 -27.03 8.62
CA GLU A 22 20.46 -26.20 8.35
C GLU A 22 20.89 -24.86 7.75
N ARG A 23 20.32 -24.53 6.59
CA ARG A 23 20.57 -23.25 5.92
C ARG A 23 19.37 -22.36 6.13
N SER A 24 19.61 -21.05 6.31
CA SER A 24 18.54 -20.07 6.29
C SER A 24 17.72 -20.22 5.01
N ARG A 25 16.39 -20.32 5.17
CA ARG A 25 15.43 -20.37 4.06
C ARG A 25 15.23 -19.00 3.41
N VAL A 26 15.62 -17.94 4.12
CA VAL A 26 15.50 -16.55 3.71
C VAL A 26 16.78 -16.14 2.98
N ASP A 27 16.63 -15.65 1.75
CA ASP A 27 17.75 -15.08 0.99
C ASP A 27 18.15 -13.69 1.52
N LYS A 28 19.25 -13.14 0.99
CA LYS A 28 19.75 -11.81 1.38
C LYS A 28 18.73 -10.68 1.12
N ASP A 29 17.78 -10.93 0.24
CA ASP A 29 16.75 -9.96 -0.16
C ASP A 29 15.49 -10.06 0.73
N GLY A 30 15.47 -10.96 1.73
CA GLY A 30 14.34 -11.13 2.63
C GLY A 30 13.20 -11.98 2.06
N PHE A 31 13.50 -12.87 1.11
CA PHE A 31 12.53 -13.77 0.49
C PHE A 31 12.83 -15.25 0.75
N ILE A 32 11.76 -16.03 0.90
CA ILE A 32 11.76 -17.48 0.89
C ILE A 32 11.33 -17.92 -0.52
N ARG A 33 12.13 -18.80 -1.14
CA ARG A 33 11.90 -19.29 -2.51
C ARG A 33 11.36 -20.71 -2.49
N TYR A 34 10.08 -20.85 -2.76
CA TYR A 34 9.41 -22.14 -2.91
C TYR A 34 9.57 -22.64 -4.34
N ARG A 35 10.10 -23.85 -4.52
CA ARG A 35 10.42 -24.39 -5.85
C ARG A 35 9.80 -25.76 -6.04
N ALA A 36 9.26 -25.99 -7.24
CA ALA A 36 8.87 -27.33 -7.66
C ALA A 36 10.12 -28.14 -7.99
N ARG A 37 10.02 -29.48 -7.95
CA ARG A 37 11.08 -30.32 -8.49
C ARG A 37 11.10 -30.17 -10.01
N GLN A 38 12.29 -30.15 -10.61
CA GLN A 38 12.42 -30.03 -12.07
C GLN A 38 11.75 -31.18 -12.81
N GLN A 39 11.80 -32.40 -12.25
CA GLN A 39 11.12 -33.58 -12.79
C GLN A 39 9.60 -33.39 -12.89
N ASP A 40 8.98 -32.78 -11.87
CA ASP A 40 7.54 -32.48 -11.89
C ASP A 40 7.17 -31.47 -12.96
N CYS A 41 8.06 -30.51 -13.27
CA CYS A 41 7.85 -29.52 -14.33
C CYS A 41 8.29 -30.00 -15.71
N GLY A 42 9.10 -31.05 -15.82
CA GLY A 42 9.65 -31.55 -17.08
C GLY A 42 8.57 -32.12 -18.00
N LEU A 43 7.70 -32.97 -17.43
CA LEU A 43 6.61 -33.66 -18.15
C LEU A 43 5.25 -32.99 -17.95
N CYS A 44 5.21 -31.79 -17.38
CA CYS A 44 3.96 -31.11 -17.06
C CYS A 44 3.33 -30.49 -18.32
N ALA A 45 2.07 -30.82 -18.61
CA ALA A 45 1.32 -30.23 -19.72
C ALA A 45 1.22 -28.70 -19.65
N LEU A 46 1.26 -28.13 -18.44
CA LEU A 46 1.24 -26.68 -18.23
C LEU A 46 2.61 -26.01 -18.39
N ARG A 47 3.70 -26.76 -18.61
CA ARG A 47 5.07 -26.21 -18.70
C ARG A 47 5.19 -25.06 -19.72
N PRO A 48 4.65 -25.14 -20.95
CA PRO A 48 4.82 -24.08 -21.95
C PRO A 48 4.30 -22.72 -21.48
N SER A 49 3.20 -22.68 -20.72
CA SER A 49 2.62 -21.44 -20.19
C SER A 49 3.10 -21.11 -18.77
N CYS A 50 3.42 -22.10 -17.95
CA CYS A 50 3.77 -21.92 -16.55
C CYS A 50 5.24 -21.55 -16.32
N THR A 51 6.17 -22.13 -17.10
CA THR A 51 7.62 -21.99 -16.89
C THR A 51 8.36 -21.88 -18.23
N PRO A 52 8.08 -20.85 -19.05
CA PRO A 52 8.67 -20.76 -20.39
C PRO A 52 10.19 -20.61 -20.37
N ASN A 53 10.71 -19.78 -19.45
CA ASN A 53 12.13 -19.40 -19.40
C ASN A 53 12.86 -19.96 -18.17
N THR A 54 12.27 -20.92 -17.46
CA THR A 54 12.84 -21.45 -16.22
C THR A 54 12.62 -22.95 -16.12
N PRO A 55 13.56 -23.71 -15.53
CA PRO A 55 13.48 -25.17 -15.51
C PRO A 55 12.35 -25.71 -14.62
N ALA A 56 11.90 -24.94 -13.62
CA ALA A 56 10.83 -25.31 -12.70
C ALA A 56 10.09 -24.08 -12.16
N ARG A 57 8.84 -24.28 -11.73
CA ARG A 57 8.01 -23.23 -11.14
C ARG A 57 8.62 -22.80 -9.80
N LYS A 58 8.72 -21.48 -9.61
CA LYS A 58 9.19 -20.87 -8.37
C LYS A 58 8.22 -19.81 -7.89
N ILE A 59 8.04 -19.71 -6.58
CA ILE A 59 7.28 -18.65 -5.91
C ILE A 59 8.22 -18.00 -4.91
N ALA A 60 8.38 -16.68 -4.99
CA ALA A 60 9.07 -15.90 -3.98
C ALA A 60 8.03 -15.36 -3.00
N ARG A 61 8.23 -15.59 -1.70
CA ARG A 61 7.40 -15.02 -0.63
C ARG A 61 8.29 -14.23 0.30
N SER A 62 7.87 -13.03 0.63
CA SER A 62 8.65 -12.19 1.54
C SER A 62 8.50 -12.70 2.97
N ILE A 63 9.50 -12.45 3.82
CA ILE A 63 9.35 -12.64 5.27
C ILE A 63 8.21 -11.78 5.87
N HIS A 64 7.84 -10.69 5.19
CA HIS A 64 6.73 -9.82 5.57
C HIS A 64 5.45 -10.12 4.80
N GLU A 65 5.30 -11.33 4.24
CA GLU A 65 4.10 -11.65 3.45
C GLU A 65 2.82 -11.53 4.28
N GLY A 66 2.82 -11.95 5.55
CA GLY A 66 1.62 -11.84 6.40
C GLY A 66 1.12 -10.39 6.57
N ALA A 67 2.04 -9.42 6.66
CA ALA A 67 1.65 -8.00 6.68
C ALA A 67 1.08 -7.53 5.33
N ARG A 68 1.58 -8.08 4.21
CA ARG A 68 1.04 -7.79 2.88
C ARG A 68 -0.31 -8.46 2.66
N ASP A 69 -0.50 -9.70 3.13
CA ASP A 69 -1.77 -10.41 3.09
C ASP A 69 -2.81 -9.61 3.88
N MET A 70 -2.51 -9.22 5.13
CA MET A 70 -3.37 -8.35 5.93
C MET A 70 -3.74 -7.05 5.20
N ALA A 71 -2.75 -6.38 4.58
CA ALA A 71 -3.02 -5.17 3.82
C ALA A 71 -3.93 -5.41 2.59
N ARG A 72 -3.76 -6.54 1.90
CA ARG A 72 -4.63 -6.96 0.79
C ARG A 72 -6.05 -7.27 1.27
N ASP A 73 -6.19 -7.93 2.41
CA ASP A 73 -7.48 -8.25 3.01
C ASP A 73 -8.23 -6.99 3.42
N ILE A 74 -7.55 -6.06 4.11
CA ILE A 74 -8.10 -4.75 4.46
C ILE A 74 -8.54 -4.00 3.20
N ALA A 75 -7.73 -4.03 2.12
CA ALA A 75 -8.05 -3.32 0.89
C ALA A 75 -9.36 -3.77 0.22
N ASN A 76 -9.80 -5.00 0.47
CA ASN A 76 -11.05 -5.56 -0.06
C ASN A 76 -12.28 -5.19 0.78
N THR A 77 -12.12 -4.49 1.92
CA THR A 77 -13.23 -4.13 2.80
C THR A 77 -13.91 -2.82 2.38
N ASP A 78 -15.23 -2.72 2.63
CA ASP A 78 -15.99 -1.47 2.43
C ASP A 78 -15.49 -0.33 3.33
N ALA A 79 -15.01 -0.67 4.52
CA ALA A 79 -14.37 0.27 5.44
C ALA A 79 -13.14 0.91 4.79
N TYR A 80 -12.32 0.14 4.08
CA TYR A 80 -11.18 0.66 3.33
C TYR A 80 -11.60 1.56 2.18
N VAL A 81 -12.65 1.21 1.42
CA VAL A 81 -13.19 2.07 0.35
C VAL A 81 -13.61 3.42 0.92
N THR A 82 -14.30 3.42 2.06
CA THR A 82 -14.73 4.64 2.76
C THR A 82 -13.53 5.45 3.25
N SER A 83 -12.59 4.80 3.94
CA SER A 83 -11.35 5.44 4.41
C SER A 83 -10.55 6.04 3.26
N ARG A 84 -10.42 5.35 2.12
CA ARG A 84 -9.76 5.85 0.91
C ARG A 84 -10.41 7.12 0.38
N ARG A 85 -11.75 7.18 0.34
CA ARG A 85 -12.48 8.39 -0.07
C ARG A 85 -12.26 9.54 0.91
N GLN A 86 -12.22 9.25 2.22
CA GLN A 86 -11.96 10.26 3.26
C GLN A 86 -10.53 10.80 3.19
N ARG A 87 -9.51 9.95 2.98
CA ARG A 87 -8.11 10.38 2.80
C ARG A 87 -7.94 11.37 1.66
N LYS A 88 -8.62 11.15 0.52
CA LYS A 88 -8.63 12.11 -0.59
C LYS A 88 -9.15 13.49 -0.17
N LYS A 89 -10.13 13.58 0.72
CA LYS A 89 -10.61 14.88 1.23
C LYS A 89 -9.50 15.61 1.99
N VAL A 90 -8.70 14.89 2.79
CA VAL A 90 -7.55 15.44 3.51
C VAL A 90 -6.45 15.87 2.54
N GLU A 91 -6.08 15.01 1.58
CA GLU A 91 -5.10 15.35 0.54
C GLU A 91 -5.48 16.62 -0.22
N MET A 92 -6.76 16.80 -0.55
CA MET A 92 -7.26 18.01 -1.20
C MET A 92 -7.15 19.25 -0.31
N LEU A 93 -7.27 19.13 1.02
CA LEU A 93 -7.02 20.25 1.92
C LEU A 93 -5.57 20.68 1.88
N PHE A 94 -4.62 19.75 1.92
CA PHE A 94 -3.20 20.07 1.78
C PHE A 94 -2.87 20.66 0.40
N ALA A 95 -3.48 20.14 -0.67
CA ALA A 95 -3.33 20.70 -2.00
C ALA A 95 -3.83 22.16 -2.06
N HIS A 96 -4.97 22.44 -1.41
CA HIS A 96 -5.54 23.78 -1.34
C HIS A 96 -4.69 24.75 -0.51
N LEU A 97 -4.14 24.30 0.64
CA LEU A 97 -3.20 25.08 1.44
C LEU A 97 -2.00 25.53 0.61
N LYS A 98 -1.38 24.62 -0.13
CA LYS A 98 -0.22 24.93 -0.98
C LYS A 98 -0.58 25.80 -2.17
N ARG A 99 -1.56 25.37 -2.99
CA ARG A 99 -1.80 26.03 -4.29
C ARG A 99 -2.53 27.36 -4.19
N ILE A 100 -3.44 27.52 -3.21
CA ILE A 100 -4.29 28.71 -3.12
C ILE A 100 -3.88 29.61 -1.96
N LEU A 101 -3.57 29.06 -0.77
CA LEU A 101 -3.05 29.88 0.33
C LEU A 101 -1.53 30.12 0.24
N LYS A 102 -0.86 29.55 -0.78
CA LYS A 102 0.58 29.72 -1.04
C LYS A 102 1.46 29.37 0.16
N LEU A 103 1.03 28.40 0.96
CA LEU A 103 1.80 27.88 2.09
C LEU A 103 2.87 26.88 1.59
N ASP A 104 3.75 27.35 0.71
CA ASP A 104 4.84 26.56 0.13
C ASP A 104 6.10 26.55 1.00
N ARG A 105 6.24 27.57 1.87
CA ARG A 105 7.32 27.69 2.85
C ARG A 105 6.78 28.27 4.15
N LEU A 106 7.36 27.81 5.25
CA LEU A 106 7.10 28.36 6.57
C LEU A 106 8.08 29.52 6.83
N ARG A 107 7.62 30.58 7.49
CA ARG A 107 8.46 31.76 7.77
C ARG A 107 9.14 31.63 9.12
N LEU A 108 8.45 31.07 10.10
CA LEU A 108 8.94 30.83 11.45
C LEU A 108 9.74 29.53 11.53
N ARG A 109 10.78 29.54 12.37
CA ARG A 109 11.65 28.39 12.63
C ARG A 109 11.29 27.71 13.95
N GLY A 110 11.63 26.42 14.05
CA GLY A 110 11.38 25.61 15.24
C GLY A 110 9.94 25.10 15.34
N PRO A 111 9.71 24.02 16.11
CA PRO A 111 8.42 23.31 16.14
C PRO A 111 7.26 24.20 16.59
N ASN A 112 7.50 25.12 17.53
CA ASN A 112 6.47 26.05 18.01
C ASN A 112 6.05 27.06 16.93
N GLY A 113 7.01 27.63 16.20
CA GLY A 113 6.75 28.56 15.10
C GLY A 113 5.98 27.88 13.97
N VAL A 114 6.44 26.69 13.56
CA VAL A 114 5.78 25.85 12.55
C VAL A 114 4.33 25.54 12.95
N LYS A 115 4.09 25.15 14.20
CA LYS A 115 2.75 24.84 14.71
C LYS A 115 1.82 26.06 14.63
N GLY A 116 2.30 27.23 15.02
CA GLY A 116 1.53 28.48 14.96
C GLY A 116 1.10 28.83 13.54
N GLU A 117 2.05 28.78 12.58
CA GLU A 117 1.74 29.07 11.18
C GLU A 117 0.74 28.09 10.57
N PHE A 118 0.93 26.79 10.81
CA PHE A 118 -0.01 25.78 10.33
C PHE A 118 -1.40 25.95 10.94
N LEU A 119 -1.48 26.30 12.23
CA LEU A 119 -2.76 26.53 12.89
C LEU A 119 -3.49 27.72 12.26
N LEU A 120 -2.80 28.82 12.00
CA LEU A 120 -3.38 29.99 11.32
C LEU A 120 -3.84 29.64 9.90
N ALA A 121 -3.03 28.92 9.13
CA ALA A 121 -3.38 28.50 7.77
C ALA A 121 -4.59 27.55 7.75
N ALA A 122 -4.65 26.60 8.70
CA ALA A 122 -5.77 25.70 8.87
C ALA A 122 -7.05 26.46 9.27
N THR A 123 -6.96 27.44 10.17
CA THR A 123 -8.07 28.30 10.56
C THR A 123 -8.60 29.09 9.35
N ALA A 124 -7.73 29.74 8.58
CA ALA A 124 -8.12 30.46 7.37
C ALA A 124 -8.80 29.54 6.34
N GLN A 125 -8.27 28.32 6.18
CA GLN A 125 -8.89 27.32 5.30
C GLN A 125 -10.28 26.88 5.81
N ASN A 126 -10.45 26.70 7.12
CA ASN A 126 -11.74 26.35 7.72
C ASN A 126 -12.77 27.47 7.54
N LEU A 127 -12.39 28.73 7.80
CA LEU A 127 -13.23 29.90 7.56
C LEU A 127 -13.71 29.95 6.10
N ARG A 128 -12.80 29.73 5.14
CA ARG A 128 -13.14 29.70 3.71
C ARG A 128 -14.09 28.55 3.32
N LYS A 129 -14.04 27.41 4.03
CA LYS A 129 -14.99 26.32 3.82
C LYS A 129 -16.36 26.66 4.42
N MET A 130 -16.40 27.24 5.62
CA MET A 130 -17.65 27.66 6.25
C MET A 130 -18.39 28.70 5.39
N ALA A 131 -17.68 29.69 4.86
CA ALA A 131 -18.24 30.70 3.96
C ALA A 131 -18.88 30.12 2.68
N LYS A 132 -18.52 28.90 2.26
CA LYS A 132 -19.15 28.22 1.11
C LYS A 132 -20.40 27.43 1.49
N ILE A 133 -20.52 27.03 2.75
CA ILE A 133 -21.62 26.18 3.25
C ILE A 133 -22.75 27.07 3.79
N ILE A 134 -22.40 28.22 4.36
CA ILE A 134 -23.38 29.20 4.81
C ILE A 134 -24.00 29.84 3.55
N PRO A 135 -25.31 29.65 3.30
CA PRO A 135 -25.98 30.36 2.22
C PRO A 135 -25.86 31.86 2.50
N LEU A 136 -25.49 32.63 1.48
CA LEU A 136 -25.50 34.08 1.60
C LEU A 136 -26.97 34.49 1.77
N THR A 137 -27.41 34.75 3.00
CA THR A 137 -28.70 35.37 3.23
C THR A 137 -28.61 36.75 2.60
N THR A 138 -29.12 36.90 1.38
CA THR A 138 -29.32 38.20 0.76
C THR A 138 -30.34 38.92 1.64
N GLN A 139 -29.86 39.69 2.60
CA GLN A 139 -30.71 40.68 3.26
C GLN A 139 -31.11 41.67 2.18
N LEU A 140 -32.33 41.51 1.66
CA LEU A 140 -33.04 42.56 0.95
C LEU A 140 -33.20 43.71 1.94
N MET A 141 -32.32 44.70 1.87
CA MET A 141 -32.54 45.99 2.49
C MET A 141 -33.73 46.63 1.77
N PRO A 142 -34.83 46.99 2.45
CA PRO A 142 -35.89 47.77 1.82
C PRO A 142 -35.36 49.18 1.52
N ALA A 143 -35.80 49.71 0.38
CA ALA A 143 -35.43 51.01 -0.17
C ALA A 143 -35.81 52.18 0.75
#